data_AF-A0A3Q3MVN3-F1
#
_entry.id   AF-A0A3Q3MVN3-F1
#
_cell.length_a   1.000
_cell.length_b   1.000
_cell.length_c   1.000
_cell.angle_alpha   90.00
_cell.angle_beta   90.00
_cell.angle_gamma   90.00
#
_symmetry.space_group_name_H-M   'P 1'
#
loop_
_entity.id
_entity.type
_entity.pdbx_description
1 polymer ?
#
loop_
_entity_poly.entity_id
_entity_poly.type
_entity_poly.pdbx_seq_one_letter_code
_entity_poly.pdbx_strand_id
1 'polypeptide(L)'
;MWAEDDFDLPCEVTRLGLDNPVNNKSYVMYHGTTRMNAQSIKATGFRRSPDGMLGCGVYLSRDLQKASRYPIDHPENDRVVIKVKVNVGKVIAINYQGHPRQKTWHDWRYGPVFDTAWVPPNCGMVPSGLEEDCVWDPNRIQIISVIEPKPVQVNNDFPVNNRSYVMYHGTTRMNAQSIKATGFRQSPDGMLGCGVYLSRDLQKASRYPIDHPENDRVVIKVKVNVGKVIAINYQGHPRQKTWHDWRYGPVFDTAWVPPNCGMVPSGLEEDCVWDPNQIKILSIIEPKPVQSGWFAEDKGNYPIF
;
A
#
# COMPACT_ATOMS: atom_id res chain seq x y z
N MET A 1 1.86 -4.67 5.77
CA MET A 1 0.87 -4.14 4.82
C MET A 1 -0.15 -3.29 5.56
N TRP A 2 -0.45 -2.09 5.07
CA TRP A 2 -1.43 -1.17 5.63
C TRP A 2 -2.73 -1.21 4.85
N ALA A 3 -3.82 -1.58 5.50
CA ALA A 3 -5.15 -1.60 4.91
C ALA A 3 -6.17 -1.32 6.00
N GLU A 4 -7.11 -0.44 5.71
CA GLU A 4 -8.30 -0.23 6.53
C GLU A 4 -9.40 -1.23 6.13
N ASP A 5 -10.28 -1.54 7.08
CA ASP A 5 -11.59 -2.11 6.75
C ASP A 5 -12.46 -0.95 6.27
N ASP A 6 -12.93 -1.02 5.03
CA ASP A 6 -13.68 0.06 4.35
C ASP A 6 -15.15 0.16 4.80
N PHE A 7 -15.56 -0.62 5.80
CA PHE A 7 -16.92 -0.62 6.29
C PHE A 7 -17.10 0.48 7.34
N ASP A 8 -18.00 1.42 7.02
CA ASP A 8 -18.54 2.52 7.83
C ASP A 8 -17.62 3.73 8.08
N LEU A 9 -17.66 4.68 7.14
CA LEU A 9 -17.30 6.07 7.44
C LEU A 9 -18.34 6.66 8.42
N PRO A 10 -17.93 7.39 9.47
CA PRO A 10 -18.88 8.08 10.34
C PRO A 10 -19.79 9.02 9.52
N CYS A 11 -21.04 9.18 9.96
CA CYS A 11 -21.97 10.14 9.36
C CYS A 11 -21.31 11.54 9.26
N GLU A 12 -21.54 12.23 8.14
CA GLU A 12 -20.99 13.57 7.82
C GLU A 12 -19.48 13.64 7.52
N VAL A 13 -18.82 12.53 7.18
CA VAL A 13 -17.39 12.53 6.77
C VAL A 13 -17.23 12.16 5.31
N THR A 14 -16.48 12.97 4.56
CA THR A 14 -16.16 12.70 3.14
C THR A 14 -14.69 12.34 2.98
N ARG A 15 -14.37 11.43 2.05
CA ARG A 15 -12.99 11.26 1.54
C ARG A 15 -12.76 12.29 0.45
N LEU A 16 -11.88 13.26 0.71
CA LEU A 16 -11.62 14.37 -0.21
C LEU A 16 -10.63 14.02 -1.33
N GLY A 17 -9.82 12.97 -1.16
CA GLY A 17 -8.76 12.64 -2.12
C GLY A 17 -7.79 13.81 -2.33
N LEU A 18 -7.51 14.13 -3.60
CA LEU A 18 -6.56 15.17 -4.02
C LEU A 18 -7.18 16.58 -4.15
N ASP A 19 -8.49 16.72 -3.93
CA ASP A 19 -9.20 17.99 -4.11
C ASP A 19 -8.86 19.01 -3.02
N ASN A 20 -9.15 20.28 -3.32
CA ASN A 20 -8.99 21.37 -2.37
C ASN A 20 -9.96 21.19 -1.18
N PRO A 21 -9.48 21.31 0.08
CA PRO A 21 -10.33 21.27 1.25
C PRO A 21 -11.27 22.47 1.28
N VAL A 22 -12.53 22.20 1.61
CA VAL A 22 -13.58 23.19 1.74
C VAL A 22 -13.66 23.62 3.19
N ASN A 23 -13.74 24.94 3.41
CA ASN A 23 -13.84 25.51 4.75
C ASN A 23 -14.98 24.87 5.56
N ASN A 24 -14.70 24.62 6.83
CA ASN A 24 -15.61 24.08 7.85
C ASN A 24 -16.15 22.66 7.55
N LYS A 25 -15.55 21.93 6.60
CA LYS A 25 -15.89 20.53 6.37
C LYS A 25 -15.07 19.57 7.24
N SER A 26 -15.57 18.35 7.37
CA SER A 26 -14.89 17.25 8.05
C SER A 26 -14.39 16.19 7.06
N TYR A 27 -13.15 15.77 7.22
CA TYR A 27 -12.51 14.77 6.35
C TYR A 27 -11.87 13.64 7.15
N VAL A 28 -11.75 12.47 6.53
CA VAL A 28 -10.86 11.41 7.05
C VAL A 28 -9.43 11.75 6.70
N MET A 29 -8.55 11.70 7.70
CA MET A 29 -7.10 11.83 7.54
C MET A 29 -6.38 10.79 8.40
N TYR A 30 -5.06 10.74 8.25
CA TYR A 30 -4.18 9.74 8.81
C TYR A 30 -2.94 10.38 9.43
N HIS A 31 -2.57 9.91 10.61
CA HIS A 31 -1.35 10.31 11.32
C HIS A 31 -0.47 9.08 11.57
N GLY A 32 0.71 9.02 10.95
CA GLY A 32 1.70 7.99 11.21
C GLY A 32 2.50 8.28 12.47
N THR A 33 2.63 7.30 13.35
CA THR A 33 3.36 7.44 14.62
C THR A 33 3.82 6.07 15.14
N THR A 34 4.43 6.02 16.31
CA THR A 34 4.85 4.76 16.95
C THR A 34 3.72 4.17 17.80
N ARG A 35 3.76 2.86 18.13
CA ARG A 35 2.74 2.23 18.99
C ARG A 35 2.61 2.96 20.33
N MET A 36 3.74 3.29 20.95
CA MET A 36 3.79 4.01 22.22
C MET A 36 3.15 5.41 22.12
N ASN A 37 3.48 6.16 21.06
CA ASN A 37 2.89 7.48 20.85
C ASN A 37 1.39 7.39 20.56
N ALA A 38 0.94 6.39 19.81
CA ALA A 38 -0.48 6.18 19.56
C ALA A 38 -1.26 5.86 20.84
N GLN A 39 -0.68 5.09 21.77
CA GLN A 39 -1.27 4.88 23.09
C GLN A 39 -1.38 6.19 23.88
N SER A 40 -0.32 6.99 23.88
CA SER A 40 -0.31 8.32 24.52
C SER A 40 -1.36 9.26 23.93
N ILE A 41 -1.49 9.30 22.60
CA ILE A 41 -2.48 10.11 21.87
C ILE A 41 -3.90 9.62 22.16
N LYS A 42 -4.13 8.30 22.25
CA LYS A 42 -5.43 7.76 22.68
C LYS A 42 -5.80 8.19 24.10
N ALA A 43 -4.83 8.18 25.02
CA ALA A 43 -5.06 8.49 26.41
C ALA A 43 -5.23 9.99 26.68
N THR A 44 -4.48 10.84 25.98
CA THR A 44 -4.35 12.27 26.31
C THR A 44 -4.73 13.22 25.18
N GLY A 45 -5.13 12.70 24.01
CA GLY A 45 -5.37 13.48 22.81
C GLY A 45 -4.10 13.83 22.05
N PHE A 46 -4.28 14.44 20.87
CA PHE A 46 -3.15 14.96 20.10
C PHE A 46 -2.52 16.18 20.79
N ARG A 47 -1.21 16.32 20.65
CA ARG A 47 -0.47 17.52 21.02
C ARG A 47 0.16 18.12 19.77
N ARG A 48 0.18 19.44 19.71
CA ARG A 48 0.79 20.17 18.59
C ARG A 48 2.30 19.97 18.63
N SER A 49 2.89 19.74 17.45
CA SER A 49 4.31 19.95 17.27
C SER A 49 4.62 21.45 17.44
N PRO A 50 5.74 21.82 18.09
CA PRO A 50 6.14 23.22 18.21
C PRO A 50 6.66 23.81 16.89
N ASP A 51 7.01 22.99 15.90
CA ASP A 51 7.42 23.44 14.58
C ASP A 51 7.21 22.35 13.51
N GLY A 52 7.45 22.70 12.26
CA GLY A 52 7.49 21.81 11.10
C GLY A 52 7.51 22.62 9.80
N MET A 53 7.26 21.97 8.67
CA MET A 53 7.23 22.64 7.36
C MET A 53 6.22 23.80 7.32
N LEU A 54 5.08 23.63 8.00
CA LEU A 54 4.01 24.61 8.11
C LEU A 54 3.96 25.28 9.50
N GLY A 55 5.02 25.18 10.30
CA GLY A 55 5.04 25.70 11.68
C GLY A 55 4.30 24.80 12.68
N CYS A 56 3.77 25.39 13.75
CA CYS A 56 3.12 24.67 14.84
C CYS A 56 1.80 23.99 14.39
N GLY A 57 1.57 22.77 14.85
CA GLY A 57 0.30 22.08 14.62
C GLY A 57 0.42 20.55 14.64
N VAL A 58 -0.67 19.88 14.26
CA VAL A 58 -0.73 18.43 14.09
C VAL A 58 -0.73 18.11 12.60
N TYR A 59 0.26 17.34 12.17
CA TYR A 59 0.48 16.98 10.77
C TYR A 59 -0.26 15.70 10.40
N LEU A 60 -0.99 15.76 9.30
CA LEU A 60 -1.92 14.76 8.82
C LEU A 60 -1.79 14.62 7.31
N SER A 61 -2.09 13.43 6.81
CA SER A 61 -2.22 13.17 5.36
C SER A 61 -3.57 12.52 5.08
N ARG A 62 -4.08 12.72 3.88
CA ARG A 62 -5.29 12.06 3.38
C ARG A 62 -4.95 10.69 2.76
N ASP A 63 -3.67 10.44 2.52
CA ASP A 63 -3.12 9.18 2.03
C ASP A 63 -2.59 8.31 3.19
N LEU A 64 -3.22 7.14 3.38
CA LEU A 64 -2.81 6.15 4.37
C LEU A 64 -1.38 5.62 4.14
N GLN A 65 -1.00 5.41 2.88
CA GLN A 65 0.34 4.93 2.52
C GLN A 65 1.41 5.99 2.71
N LYS A 66 1.08 7.29 2.59
CA LYS A 66 1.97 8.37 3.01
C LYS A 66 2.14 8.36 4.51
N ALA A 67 1.03 8.38 5.25
CA ALA A 67 1.05 8.41 6.71
C ALA A 67 1.81 7.21 7.30
N SER A 68 1.65 6.00 6.74
CA SER A 68 2.33 4.79 7.23
C SER A 68 3.85 4.81 7.12
N ARG A 69 4.43 5.74 6.34
CA ARG A 69 5.88 5.93 6.25
C ARG A 69 6.46 6.63 7.48
N TYR A 70 5.63 7.20 8.34
CA TYR A 70 6.08 7.96 9.50
C TYR A 70 6.05 7.11 10.78
N PRO A 71 7.09 7.24 11.63
CA PRO A 71 8.30 8.05 11.42
C PRO A 71 9.28 7.42 10.40
N ILE A 72 9.96 8.24 9.57
CA ILE A 72 10.71 7.81 8.37
C ILE A 72 11.80 6.76 8.67
N ASP A 73 12.46 6.87 9.83
CA ASP A 73 13.58 6.00 10.22
C ASP A 73 13.22 4.98 11.32
N HIS A 74 11.94 4.70 11.51
CA HIS A 74 11.46 3.81 12.56
C HIS A 74 11.19 2.38 12.06
N PRO A 75 11.38 1.31 12.83
CA PRO A 75 11.00 -0.04 12.40
C PRO A 75 9.51 -0.15 12.01
N GLU A 76 9.18 -0.78 10.85
CA GLU A 76 7.79 -0.91 10.35
C GLU A 76 6.88 -1.61 11.37
N ASN A 77 7.41 -2.58 12.13
CA ASN A 77 6.66 -3.33 13.15
C ASN A 77 6.19 -2.47 14.34
N ASP A 78 6.85 -1.34 14.60
CA ASP A 78 6.51 -0.42 15.69
C ASP A 78 5.85 0.88 15.18
N ARG A 79 5.68 1.03 13.86
CA ARG A 79 4.81 2.09 13.30
C ARG A 79 3.35 1.67 13.46
N VAL A 80 2.47 2.66 13.61
CA VAL A 80 1.01 2.55 13.50
C VAL A 80 0.46 3.80 12.83
N VAL A 81 -0.74 3.72 12.27
CA VAL A 81 -1.44 4.88 11.70
C VAL A 81 -2.72 5.13 12.46
N ILE A 82 -2.91 6.35 12.95
CA ILE A 82 -4.16 6.77 13.58
C ILE A 82 -5.06 7.34 12.48
N LYS A 83 -6.24 6.72 12.27
CA LYS A 83 -7.30 7.23 11.40
C LYS A 83 -8.15 8.22 12.20
N VAL A 84 -8.37 9.40 11.65
CA VAL A 84 -9.03 10.51 12.35
C VAL A 84 -10.10 11.18 11.49
N LYS A 85 -11.14 11.73 12.13
CA LYS A 85 -12.05 12.73 11.55
C LYS A 85 -11.52 14.11 11.92
N VAL A 86 -11.36 14.99 10.93
CA VAL A 86 -10.75 16.31 11.12
C VAL A 86 -11.70 17.38 10.61
N ASN A 87 -12.13 18.29 11.48
CA ASN A 87 -12.82 19.52 11.08
C ASN A 87 -11.78 20.59 10.71
N VAL A 88 -11.64 20.87 9.42
CA VAL A 88 -10.54 21.73 8.93
C VAL A 88 -10.74 23.22 9.21
N GLY A 89 -11.94 23.65 9.62
CA GLY A 89 -12.23 25.06 9.87
C GLY A 89 -11.90 25.94 8.65
N LYS A 90 -11.31 27.11 8.86
CA LYS A 90 -10.79 27.95 7.77
C LYS A 90 -9.46 27.39 7.26
N VAL A 91 -9.35 27.15 5.96
CA VAL A 91 -8.15 26.57 5.35
C VAL A 91 -7.40 27.59 4.48
N ILE A 92 -6.07 27.54 4.54
CA ILE A 92 -5.19 28.25 3.61
C ILE A 92 -4.30 27.24 2.86
N ALA A 93 -4.18 27.43 1.56
CA ALA A 93 -3.21 26.68 0.76
C ALA A 93 -1.82 27.33 0.88
N ILE A 94 -0.81 26.53 1.19
CA ILE A 94 0.61 26.89 1.20
C ILE A 94 1.28 26.12 0.07
N ASN A 95 1.39 26.74 -1.10
CA ASN A 95 1.65 26.05 -2.37
C ASN A 95 3.06 26.26 -2.94
N TYR A 96 3.97 26.91 -2.21
CA TYR A 96 5.38 27.04 -2.60
C TYR A 96 6.27 27.34 -1.37
N GLN A 97 7.55 27.01 -1.47
CA GLN A 97 8.51 27.22 -0.39
C GLN A 97 8.77 28.71 -0.17
N GLY A 98 8.78 29.14 1.09
CA GLY A 98 8.91 30.54 1.46
C GLY A 98 7.60 31.33 1.36
N HIS A 99 6.44 30.65 1.31
CA HIS A 99 5.15 31.34 1.31
C HIS A 99 5.03 32.29 2.53
N PRO A 100 4.56 33.55 2.37
CA PRO A 100 4.53 34.54 3.45
C PRO A 100 3.78 34.08 4.71
N ARG A 101 2.79 33.20 4.52
CA ARG A 101 1.99 32.59 5.60
C ARG A 101 2.45 31.18 6.01
N GLN A 102 3.56 30.65 5.48
CA GLN A 102 3.97 29.23 5.64
C GLN A 102 4.00 28.76 7.10
N LYS A 103 4.55 29.57 8.00
CA LYS A 103 4.62 29.26 9.44
C LYS A 103 3.77 30.18 10.33
N THR A 104 3.08 31.16 9.74
CA THR A 104 2.38 32.23 10.48
C THR A 104 0.88 32.25 10.23
N TRP A 105 0.32 31.31 9.47
CA TRP A 105 -1.08 31.27 9.04
C TRP A 105 -2.13 31.30 10.18
N HIS A 106 -1.78 30.92 11.40
CA HIS A 106 -2.65 31.06 12.58
C HIS A 106 -2.37 32.31 13.43
N ASP A 107 -1.43 33.17 13.04
CA ASP A 107 -1.12 34.41 13.74
C ASP A 107 -1.87 35.59 13.12
N TRP A 108 -2.67 36.27 13.97
CA TRP A 108 -3.51 37.40 13.59
C TRP A 108 -2.70 38.62 13.15
N ARG A 109 -1.45 38.76 13.61
CA ARG A 109 -0.56 39.88 13.27
C ARG A 109 -0.17 39.91 11.79
N TYR A 110 -0.35 38.77 11.11
CA TYR A 110 0.08 38.55 9.73
C TYR A 110 -1.11 38.34 8.78
N GLY A 111 -2.34 38.59 9.23
CA GLY A 111 -3.56 38.54 8.41
C GLY A 111 -4.68 37.66 8.99
N PRO A 112 -5.66 37.25 8.17
CA PRO A 112 -6.76 36.37 8.61
C PRO A 112 -6.22 35.09 9.26
N VAL A 113 -6.81 34.69 10.39
CA VAL A 113 -6.45 33.47 11.10
C VAL A 113 -7.12 32.26 10.44
N PHE A 114 -6.31 31.24 10.12
CA PHE A 114 -6.75 29.97 9.55
C PHE A 114 -6.60 28.84 10.56
N ASP A 115 -7.49 27.85 10.53
CA ASP A 115 -7.46 26.69 11.43
C ASP A 115 -6.58 25.55 10.89
N THR A 116 -6.44 25.47 9.57
CA THR A 116 -5.61 24.47 8.88
C THR A 116 -4.78 25.12 7.78
N ALA A 117 -3.49 24.82 7.72
CA ALA A 117 -2.68 25.04 6.54
C ALA A 117 -2.56 23.74 5.74
N TRP A 118 -2.67 23.84 4.42
CA TRP A 118 -2.68 22.69 3.51
C TRP A 118 -1.67 22.87 2.39
N VAL A 119 -0.86 21.84 2.14
CA VAL A 119 0.01 21.72 0.96
C VAL A 119 -0.74 20.97 -0.14
N PRO A 120 -1.00 21.60 -1.30
CA PRO A 120 -1.58 20.91 -2.45
C PRO A 120 -0.65 19.85 -3.04
N PRO A 121 -1.19 18.80 -3.66
CA PRO A 121 -0.37 17.83 -4.39
C PRO A 121 0.40 18.51 -5.53
N ASN A 122 1.60 18.01 -5.80
CA ASN A 122 2.47 18.42 -6.91
C ASN A 122 2.84 19.91 -6.96
N CYS A 123 2.76 20.64 -5.84
CA CYS A 123 3.11 22.07 -5.80
C CYS A 123 4.60 22.35 -5.48
N GLY A 124 5.44 21.32 -5.40
CA GLY A 124 6.88 21.44 -5.14
C GLY A 124 7.27 21.70 -3.67
N MET A 125 6.33 21.66 -2.74
CA MET A 125 6.61 21.83 -1.30
C MET A 125 7.28 20.61 -0.66
N VAL A 126 6.90 19.40 -1.08
CA VAL A 126 7.47 18.14 -0.57
C VAL A 126 7.98 17.25 -1.72
N PRO A 127 9.10 16.52 -1.55
CA PRO A 127 9.68 15.70 -2.61
C PRO A 127 8.73 14.62 -3.15
N SER A 128 7.81 14.11 -2.31
CA SER A 128 6.86 13.08 -2.73
C SER A 128 5.74 13.61 -3.64
N GLY A 129 5.57 14.94 -3.75
CA GLY A 129 4.43 15.54 -4.46
C GLY A 129 3.06 15.29 -3.80
N LEU A 130 3.03 14.74 -2.59
CA LEU A 130 1.79 14.39 -1.88
C LEU A 130 1.35 15.51 -0.93
N GLU A 131 0.05 15.61 -0.73
CA GLU A 131 -0.61 16.60 0.11
C GLU A 131 -0.23 16.47 1.60
N GLU A 132 -0.29 17.58 2.33
CA GLU A 132 -0.10 17.59 3.78
C GLU A 132 -0.99 18.63 4.44
N ASP A 133 -1.69 18.24 5.49
CA ASP A 133 -2.54 19.12 6.29
C ASP A 133 -1.87 19.35 7.66
N CYS A 134 -1.79 20.61 8.10
CA CYS A 134 -1.33 20.98 9.43
C CYS A 134 -2.46 21.72 10.16
N VAL A 135 -3.04 21.06 11.16
CA VAL A 135 -4.18 21.57 11.93
C VAL A 135 -3.69 22.26 13.19
N TRP A 136 -4.15 23.48 13.45
CA TRP A 136 -3.66 24.27 14.57
C TRP A 136 -4.19 23.77 15.90
N ASP A 137 -5.49 23.49 16.04
CA ASP A 137 -6.10 23.07 17.30
C ASP A 137 -6.35 21.55 17.31
N PRO A 138 -5.67 20.77 18.17
CA PRO A 138 -5.90 19.34 18.31
C PRO A 138 -7.34 18.94 18.62
N ASN A 139 -8.14 19.82 19.25
CA ASN A 139 -9.53 19.53 19.56
C ASN A 139 -10.42 19.37 18.32
N ARG A 140 -9.93 19.77 17.14
CA ARG A 140 -10.59 19.57 15.85
C ARG A 140 -10.39 18.15 15.29
N ILE A 141 -9.58 17.32 15.95
CA ILE A 141 -9.17 15.99 15.50
C ILE A 141 -9.79 14.93 16.41
N GLN A 142 -10.71 14.15 15.85
CA GLN A 142 -11.34 13.03 16.54
C GLN A 142 -10.72 11.72 16.08
N ILE A 143 -10.21 10.92 17.02
CA ILE A 143 -9.68 9.58 16.74
C ILE A 143 -10.83 8.65 16.38
N ILE A 144 -10.72 7.98 15.23
CA ILE A 144 -11.66 6.94 14.79
C ILE A 144 -11.11 5.57 15.17
N SER A 145 -9.89 5.26 14.73
CA SER A 145 -9.27 3.96 14.97
C SER A 145 -7.75 4.03 14.84
N VAL A 146 -7.08 2.95 15.25
CA VAL A 146 -5.66 2.73 14.96
C VAL A 146 -5.52 1.55 14.02
N ILE A 147 -4.84 1.81 12.91
CA ILE A 147 -4.48 0.83 11.91
C ILE A 147 -3.08 0.37 12.28
N GLU A 148 -2.94 -0.95 12.48
CA GLU A 148 -1.64 -1.57 12.68
C GLU A 148 -1.08 -2.08 11.36
N PRO A 149 0.25 -2.13 11.20
CA PRO A 149 0.86 -2.84 10.10
C PRO A 149 0.45 -4.30 10.24
N LYS A 150 -0.35 -4.80 9.29
CA LYS A 150 -0.54 -6.25 9.20
C LYS A 150 0.84 -6.84 8.94
N PRO A 151 1.30 -7.82 9.73
CA PRO A 151 2.53 -8.53 9.42
C PRO A 151 2.45 -8.89 7.94
N VAL A 152 3.45 -8.47 7.15
CA VAL A 152 3.64 -9.12 5.86
C VAL A 152 4.01 -10.53 6.27
N GLN A 153 3.02 -11.44 6.28
CA GLN A 153 3.30 -12.85 6.39
C GLN A 153 4.01 -13.21 5.09
N VAL A 154 5.32 -12.98 5.06
CA VAL A 154 6.23 -13.73 4.20
C VAL A 154 6.25 -15.13 4.82
N ASN A 155 5.15 -15.87 4.68
CA ASN A 155 5.12 -17.27 5.06
C ASN A 155 5.93 -17.98 4.00
N ASN A 156 7.23 -18.07 4.20
CA ASN A 156 8.11 -18.89 3.38
C ASN A 156 7.82 -20.40 3.54
N ASP A 157 6.95 -20.74 4.49
CA ASP A 157 6.43 -22.08 4.71
C ASP A 157 5.54 -22.54 3.56
N PHE A 158 5.48 -23.87 3.42
CA PHE A 158 4.60 -24.55 2.49
C PHE A 158 3.14 -24.05 2.64
N PRO A 159 2.49 -23.58 1.56
CA PRO A 159 1.11 -23.15 1.62
C PRO A 159 0.19 -24.29 2.08
N VAL A 160 -0.49 -24.08 3.20
CA VAL A 160 -1.50 -25.02 3.70
C VAL A 160 -2.66 -25.13 2.70
N ASN A 161 -3.00 -26.36 2.33
CA ASN A 161 -4.12 -26.65 1.42
C ASN A 161 -5.43 -26.00 1.89
N ASN A 162 -6.23 -25.53 0.93
CA ASN A 162 -7.56 -24.90 1.10
C ASN A 162 -7.56 -23.62 1.94
N ARG A 163 -6.38 -23.07 2.25
CA ARG A 163 -6.27 -21.82 3.01
C ARG A 163 -6.34 -20.62 2.07
N SER A 164 -6.91 -19.52 2.56
CA SER A 164 -6.81 -18.24 1.87
C SER A 164 -5.60 -17.43 2.29
N TYR A 165 -4.89 -16.86 1.32
CA TYR A 165 -3.77 -15.95 1.53
C TYR A 165 -4.04 -14.60 0.88
N VAL A 166 -3.33 -13.58 1.38
CA VAL A 166 -3.20 -12.31 0.67
C VAL A 166 -1.92 -12.38 -0.15
N MET A 167 -2.06 -12.13 -1.45
CA MET A 167 -0.96 -12.18 -2.42
C MET A 167 -0.98 -10.92 -3.29
N TYR A 168 0.03 -10.80 -4.14
CA TYR A 168 0.33 -9.60 -4.91
C TYR A 168 0.71 -9.95 -6.34
N HIS A 169 0.25 -9.11 -7.27
CA HIS A 169 0.59 -9.18 -8.69
C HIS A 169 1.11 -7.82 -9.14
N GLY A 170 2.38 -7.73 -9.51
CA GLY A 170 2.95 -6.51 -10.10
C GLY A 170 2.63 -6.41 -11.58
N THR A 171 2.16 -5.27 -12.04
CA THR A 171 1.78 -5.04 -13.44
C THR A 171 1.77 -3.53 -13.75
N THR A 172 1.43 -3.15 -14.98
CA THR A 172 1.29 -1.74 -15.39
C THR A 172 -0.05 -1.17 -14.97
N ARG A 173 -0.19 0.16 -14.88
CA ARG A 173 -1.47 0.82 -14.55
C ARG A 173 -2.58 0.41 -15.51
N MET A 174 -2.28 0.36 -16.81
CA MET A 174 -3.23 -0.05 -17.85
C MET A 174 -3.72 -1.49 -17.65
N ASN A 175 -2.80 -2.42 -17.42
CA ASN A 175 -3.15 -3.83 -17.19
C ASN A 175 -3.94 -4.01 -15.90
N ALA A 176 -3.58 -3.28 -14.83
CA ALA A 176 -4.34 -3.31 -13.58
C ALA A 176 -5.78 -2.82 -13.76
N GLN A 177 -6.01 -1.80 -14.59
CA GLN A 177 -7.36 -1.35 -14.94
C GLN A 177 -8.13 -2.42 -15.74
N SER A 178 -7.47 -3.06 -16.72
CA SER A 178 -8.07 -4.16 -17.50
C SER A 178 -8.46 -5.35 -16.61
N ILE A 179 -7.56 -5.77 -15.71
CA ILE A 179 -7.79 -6.85 -14.75
C ILE A 179 -8.90 -6.48 -13.75
N LYS A 180 -8.96 -5.23 -13.31
CA LYS A 180 -10.05 -4.75 -12.45
C LYS A 180 -11.41 -4.81 -13.16
N ALA A 181 -11.45 -4.54 -14.46
CA ALA A 181 -12.68 -4.53 -15.24
C ALA A 181 -13.14 -5.94 -15.65
N THR A 182 -12.20 -6.84 -15.97
CA THR A 182 -12.51 -8.12 -16.62
C THR A 182 -12.08 -9.35 -15.83
N GLY A 183 -11.40 -9.18 -14.70
CA GLY A 183 -10.79 -10.25 -13.93
C GLY A 183 -9.40 -10.65 -14.45
N PHE A 184 -8.73 -11.54 -13.71
CA PHE A 184 -7.48 -12.13 -14.17
C PHE A 184 -7.74 -13.13 -15.30
N ARG A 185 -6.75 -13.26 -16.20
CA ARG A 185 -6.69 -14.32 -17.20
C ARG A 185 -5.43 -15.14 -16.97
N GLN A 186 -5.49 -16.42 -17.29
CA GLN A 186 -4.31 -17.27 -17.22
C GLN A 186 -3.28 -16.80 -18.26
N SER A 187 -2.02 -16.70 -17.84
CA SER A 187 -0.92 -16.68 -18.80
C SER A 187 -0.90 -18.00 -19.57
N PRO A 188 -0.62 -18.00 -20.88
CA PRO A 188 -0.55 -19.23 -21.67
C PRO A 188 0.65 -20.11 -21.34
N ASP A 189 1.72 -19.54 -20.76
CA ASP A 189 2.90 -20.27 -20.31
C ASP A 189 3.64 -19.52 -19.19
N GLY A 190 4.65 -20.16 -18.61
CA GLY A 190 5.59 -19.60 -17.66
C GLY A 190 6.46 -20.68 -17.03
N MET A 191 7.21 -20.35 -15.97
CA MET A 191 8.06 -21.32 -15.27
C MET A 191 7.26 -22.52 -14.75
N LEU A 192 6.01 -22.30 -14.33
CA LEU A 192 5.08 -23.30 -13.81
C LEU A 192 3.98 -23.65 -14.83
N GLY A 193 4.15 -23.30 -16.10
CA GLY A 193 3.12 -23.45 -17.13
C GLY A 193 2.05 -22.36 -17.06
N CYS A 194 0.86 -22.65 -17.57
CA CYS A 194 -0.25 -21.71 -17.59
C CYS A 194 -0.91 -21.51 -16.23
N GLY A 195 -1.36 -20.28 -15.98
CA GLY A 195 -1.98 -19.86 -14.73
C GLY A 195 -1.77 -18.38 -14.42
N VAL A 196 -2.21 -17.95 -13.24
CA VAL A 196 -2.01 -16.58 -12.74
C VAL A 196 -0.89 -16.57 -11.72
N TYR A 197 0.17 -15.82 -12.03
CA TYR A 197 1.36 -15.72 -11.20
C TYR A 197 1.21 -14.65 -10.13
N LEU A 198 1.46 -15.06 -8.89
CA LEU A 198 1.31 -14.25 -7.69
C LEU A 198 2.51 -14.45 -6.77
N SER A 199 2.73 -13.50 -5.89
CA SER A 199 3.66 -13.66 -4.78
C SER A 199 3.01 -13.25 -3.47
N ARG A 200 3.39 -13.91 -2.38
CA ARG A 200 3.12 -13.51 -1.00
C ARG A 200 4.05 -12.37 -0.54
N ASP A 201 5.07 -12.04 -1.31
CA ASP A 201 5.98 -10.91 -1.07
C ASP A 201 5.59 -9.67 -1.91
N LEU A 202 5.16 -8.62 -1.21
CA LEU A 202 4.84 -7.33 -1.82
C LEU A 202 6.07 -6.66 -2.44
N GLN A 203 7.25 -6.78 -1.83
CA GLN A 203 8.48 -6.20 -2.37
C GLN A 203 8.85 -6.88 -3.67
N LYS A 204 8.76 -8.23 -3.74
CA LYS A 204 8.90 -8.97 -5.00
C LYS A 204 7.94 -8.43 -6.06
N ALA A 205 6.64 -8.43 -5.78
CA ALA A 205 5.62 -8.01 -6.73
C ALA A 205 5.81 -6.55 -7.19
N SER A 206 6.27 -5.65 -6.30
CA SER A 206 6.52 -4.23 -6.64
C SER A 206 7.60 -4.03 -7.71
N ARG A 207 8.46 -5.03 -7.94
CA ARG A 207 9.50 -4.96 -8.98
C ARG A 207 8.98 -5.25 -10.38
N TYR A 208 7.76 -5.78 -10.52
CA TYR A 208 7.24 -6.19 -11.82
C TYR A 208 6.37 -5.09 -12.46
N PRO A 209 6.47 -4.92 -13.79
CA PRO A 209 7.41 -5.60 -14.69
C PRO A 209 8.84 -5.03 -14.58
N ILE A 210 9.86 -5.89 -14.61
CA ILE A 210 11.26 -5.59 -14.21
C ILE A 210 11.92 -4.49 -15.07
N ASP A 211 11.56 -4.42 -16.35
CA ASP A 211 12.10 -3.43 -17.31
C ASP A 211 11.10 -2.30 -17.65
N HIS A 212 10.07 -2.11 -16.82
CA HIS A 212 9.06 -1.07 -17.02
C HIS A 212 9.35 0.19 -16.17
N PRO A 213 9.10 1.43 -16.64
CA PRO A 213 9.21 2.63 -15.81
C PRO A 213 8.48 2.51 -14.45
N GLU A 214 9.16 2.85 -13.36
CA GLU A 214 8.62 2.72 -11.99
C GLU A 214 7.32 3.51 -11.78
N ASN A 215 7.18 4.67 -12.44
CA ASN A 215 5.99 5.52 -12.36
C ASN A 215 4.72 4.88 -12.94
N ASP A 216 4.86 3.88 -13.81
CA ASP A 216 3.74 3.16 -14.41
C ASP A 216 3.50 1.78 -13.79
N ARG A 217 4.34 1.34 -12.84
CA ARG A 217 4.11 0.10 -12.09
C ARG A 217 3.05 0.31 -11.03
N VAL A 218 2.21 -0.70 -10.84
CA VAL A 218 1.28 -0.82 -9.71
C VAL A 218 1.24 -2.28 -9.24
N VAL A 219 0.74 -2.49 -8.03
CA VAL A 219 0.54 -3.82 -7.47
C VAL A 219 -0.94 -4.06 -7.23
N ILE A 220 -1.46 -5.15 -7.79
CA ILE A 220 -2.80 -5.65 -7.48
C ILE A 220 -2.68 -6.54 -6.24
N LYS A 221 -3.36 -6.15 -5.17
CA LYS A 221 -3.49 -6.94 -3.96
C LYS A 221 -4.73 -7.81 -4.05
N VAL A 222 -4.55 -9.10 -3.82
CA VAL A 222 -5.61 -10.11 -3.98
C VAL A 222 -5.76 -10.97 -2.73
N LYS A 223 -6.95 -11.55 -2.55
CA LYS A 223 -7.19 -12.69 -1.65
C LYS A 223 -7.39 -13.93 -2.51
N VAL A 224 -6.64 -14.99 -2.25
CA VAL A 224 -6.68 -16.23 -3.04
C VAL A 224 -6.89 -17.42 -2.11
N ASN A 225 -7.83 -18.30 -2.43
CA ASN A 225 -7.86 -19.64 -1.86
C ASN A 225 -6.98 -20.54 -2.72
N VAL A 226 -5.93 -21.15 -2.15
CA VAL A 226 -4.93 -21.90 -2.93
C VAL A 226 -5.35 -23.33 -3.25
N GLY A 227 -6.49 -23.81 -2.71
CA GLY A 227 -6.96 -25.18 -2.94
C GLY A 227 -5.90 -26.22 -2.58
N LYS A 228 -5.76 -27.26 -3.41
CA LYS A 228 -4.67 -28.24 -3.29
C LYS A 228 -3.38 -27.66 -3.87
N VAL A 229 -2.31 -27.68 -3.09
CA VAL A 229 -1.02 -27.10 -3.46
C VAL A 229 0.02 -28.20 -3.69
N ILE A 230 0.82 -28.02 -4.75
CA ILE A 230 2.03 -28.81 -5.02
C ILE A 230 3.26 -27.92 -4.96
N ALA A 231 4.31 -28.37 -4.28
CA ALA A 231 5.62 -27.73 -4.34
C ALA A 231 6.37 -28.17 -5.61
N ILE A 232 6.88 -27.20 -6.36
CA ILE A 232 7.78 -27.40 -7.50
C ILE A 232 9.13 -26.80 -7.10
N ASN A 233 10.02 -27.65 -6.59
CA ASN A 233 11.22 -27.22 -5.86
C ASN A 233 12.55 -27.47 -6.59
N TYR A 234 12.53 -27.86 -7.86
CA TYR A 234 13.72 -27.98 -8.70
C TYR A 234 13.35 -27.94 -10.19
N GLN A 235 14.29 -27.52 -11.02
CA GLN A 235 14.07 -27.39 -12.47
C GLN A 235 13.91 -28.76 -13.13
N GLY A 236 12.93 -28.88 -14.02
CA GLY A 236 12.59 -30.15 -14.65
C GLY A 236 11.73 -31.05 -13.76
N HIS A 237 11.08 -30.52 -12.72
CA HIS A 237 10.14 -31.29 -11.91
C HIS A 237 9.07 -31.94 -12.81
N PRO A 238 8.73 -33.24 -12.65
CA PRO A 238 7.81 -33.95 -13.56
C PRO A 238 6.44 -33.29 -13.72
N ARG A 239 5.99 -32.59 -12.67
CA ARG A 239 4.73 -31.84 -12.64
C ARG A 239 4.88 -30.33 -12.90
N GLN A 240 6.07 -29.83 -13.24
CA GLN A 240 6.38 -28.38 -13.29
C GLN A 240 5.38 -27.57 -14.10
N LYS A 241 4.96 -28.07 -15.28
CA LYS A 241 3.97 -27.41 -16.15
C LYS A 241 2.64 -28.14 -16.27
N THR A 242 2.48 -29.29 -15.61
CA THR A 242 1.33 -30.21 -15.83
C THR A 242 0.52 -30.47 -14.56
N TRP A 243 0.84 -29.83 -13.44
CA TRP A 243 0.25 -30.05 -12.11
C TRP A 243 -1.28 -29.93 -12.05
N HIS A 244 -1.91 -29.16 -12.94
CA HIS A 244 -3.37 -29.01 -13.06
C HIS A 244 -4.03 -30.11 -13.93
N ASP A 245 -3.25 -30.88 -14.68
CA ASP A 245 -3.75 -31.88 -15.63
C ASP A 245 -3.80 -33.27 -15.00
N TRP A 246 -5.00 -33.87 -15.04
CA TRP A 246 -5.31 -35.18 -14.47
C TRP A 246 -4.60 -36.33 -15.19
N ARG A 247 -4.22 -36.15 -16.47
CA ARG A 247 -3.54 -37.18 -17.27
C ARG A 247 -2.16 -37.53 -16.75
N TYR A 248 -1.59 -36.64 -15.93
CA TYR A 248 -0.23 -36.72 -15.42
C TYR A 248 -0.19 -36.92 -13.88
N GLY A 249 -1.34 -37.18 -13.24
CA GLY A 249 -1.44 -37.48 -11.81
C GLY A 249 -2.53 -36.69 -11.07
N PRO A 250 -2.46 -36.60 -9.73
CA PRO A 250 -3.40 -35.81 -8.94
C PRO A 250 -3.45 -34.34 -9.40
N VAL A 251 -4.65 -33.79 -9.50
CA VAL A 251 -4.88 -32.38 -9.89
C VAL A 251 -4.68 -31.47 -8.69
N PHE A 252 -3.90 -30.41 -8.91
CA PHE A 252 -3.65 -29.33 -7.97
C PHE A 252 -4.22 -28.01 -8.47
N ASP A 253 -4.63 -27.15 -7.55
CA ASP A 253 -5.21 -25.83 -7.82
C ASP A 253 -4.12 -24.75 -7.90
N THR A 254 -3.02 -24.95 -7.17
CA THR A 254 -1.86 -24.04 -7.14
C THR A 254 -0.55 -24.81 -7.20
N ALA A 255 0.37 -24.38 -8.07
CA ALA A 255 1.77 -24.76 -7.98
C ALA A 255 2.55 -23.68 -7.23
N TRP A 256 3.41 -24.10 -6.30
CA TRP A 256 4.19 -23.22 -5.46
C TRP A 256 5.69 -23.50 -5.58
N VAL A 257 6.48 -22.45 -5.76
CA VAL A 257 7.95 -22.50 -5.72
C VAL A 257 8.43 -22.07 -4.35
N PRO A 258 9.10 -22.96 -3.59
CA PRO A 258 9.69 -22.59 -2.31
C PRO A 258 10.81 -21.56 -2.46
N PRO A 259 11.04 -20.70 -1.45
CA PRO A 259 12.19 -19.82 -1.45
C PRO A 259 13.49 -20.62 -1.43
N ASN A 260 14.53 -20.07 -2.05
CA ASN A 260 15.90 -20.62 -2.08
C ASN A 260 16.03 -22.07 -2.59
N CYS A 261 15.07 -22.57 -3.37
CA CYS A 261 15.14 -23.92 -3.95
C CYS A 261 15.89 -23.99 -5.29
N GLY A 262 16.41 -22.86 -5.78
CA GLY A 262 17.15 -22.78 -7.05
C GLY A 262 16.29 -22.71 -8.31
N MET A 263 14.96 -22.61 -8.17
CA MET A 263 14.04 -22.42 -9.30
C MET A 263 14.10 -21.02 -9.91
N VAL A 264 14.23 -19.99 -9.07
CA VAL A 264 14.32 -18.58 -9.49
C VAL A 264 15.61 -17.93 -8.99
N PRO A 265 16.30 -17.11 -9.80
CA PRO A 265 17.55 -16.44 -9.42
C PRO A 265 17.44 -15.59 -8.16
N SER A 266 16.29 -14.92 -7.97
CA SER A 266 16.03 -14.10 -6.78
C SER A 266 15.92 -14.90 -5.48
N GLY A 267 15.76 -16.23 -5.54
CA GLY A 267 15.50 -17.08 -4.38
C GLY A 267 14.14 -16.84 -3.72
N LEU A 268 13.28 -16.01 -4.32
CA LEU A 268 11.98 -15.67 -3.76
C LEU A 268 10.88 -16.64 -4.22
N GLU A 269 9.88 -16.85 -3.38
CA GLU A 269 8.78 -17.75 -3.66
C GLU A 269 7.86 -17.26 -4.80
N GLU A 270 7.13 -18.18 -5.43
CA GLU A 270 6.16 -17.87 -6.49
C GLU A 270 4.99 -18.84 -6.45
N ASP A 271 3.77 -18.31 -6.54
CA ASP A 271 2.54 -19.09 -6.66
C ASP A 271 2.00 -18.96 -8.09
N CYS A 272 1.59 -20.07 -8.69
CA CYS A 272 0.86 -20.10 -9.96
C CYS A 272 -0.50 -20.78 -9.72
N VAL A 273 -1.55 -19.99 -9.80
CA VAL A 273 -2.93 -20.41 -9.53
C VAL A 273 -3.60 -20.79 -10.84
N TRP A 274 -4.27 -21.94 -10.87
CA TRP A 274 -4.89 -22.45 -12.09
C TRP A 274 -6.11 -21.60 -12.49
N ASP A 275 -7.15 -21.59 -11.64
CA ASP A 275 -8.42 -20.94 -11.97
C ASP A 275 -8.46 -19.48 -11.45
N PRO A 276 -8.53 -18.48 -12.35
CA PRO A 276 -8.64 -17.07 -11.95
C PRO A 276 -9.83 -16.76 -11.04
N ASN A 277 -10.90 -17.56 -11.06
CA ASN A 277 -12.06 -17.37 -10.19
C ASN A 277 -11.74 -17.58 -8.70
N GLN A 278 -10.61 -18.21 -8.38
CA GLN A 278 -10.12 -18.35 -7.00
C GLN A 278 -9.49 -17.05 -6.46
N ILE A 279 -9.33 -16.04 -7.31
CA ILE A 279 -8.60 -14.79 -7.02
C ILE A 279 -9.59 -13.63 -6.88
N LYS A 280 -9.72 -13.12 -5.66
CA LYS A 280 -10.52 -11.92 -5.37
C LYS A 280 -9.62 -10.69 -5.32
N ILE A 281 -9.82 -9.73 -6.22
CA ILE A 281 -9.16 -8.42 -6.18
C ILE A 281 -9.64 -7.67 -4.94
N LEU A 282 -8.70 -7.17 -4.14
CA LEU A 282 -8.99 -6.33 -2.97
C LEU A 282 -8.74 -4.86 -3.28
N SER A 283 -7.59 -4.52 -3.86
CA SER A 283 -7.20 -3.14 -4.15
C SER A 283 -6.05 -3.09 -5.15
N ILE A 284 -5.87 -1.94 -5.80
CA ILE A 284 -4.65 -1.58 -6.54
C ILE A 284 -3.88 -0.59 -5.65
N ILE A 285 -2.59 -0.83 -5.46
CA ILE A 285 -1.71 0.00 -4.61
C ILE A 285 -0.46 0.42 -5.39
N GLU A 286 0.15 1.52 -4.96
CA GLU A 286 1.47 1.94 -5.45
C GLU A 286 2.55 0.92 -5.04
N PRO A 287 3.56 0.70 -5.89
CA PRO A 287 4.66 -0.23 -5.60
C PRO A 287 5.48 0.27 -4.40
N LYS A 288 6.07 -0.66 -3.64
CA LYS A 288 7.10 -0.30 -2.64
C LYS A 288 8.36 0.18 -3.37
N PRO A 289 9.00 1.29 -2.95
CA PRO A 289 10.27 1.73 -3.51
C PRO A 289 11.32 0.63 -3.41
N VAL A 290 12.07 0.41 -4.49
CA VAL A 290 13.21 -0.50 -4.47
C VAL A 290 14.31 0.16 -3.64
N GLN A 291 14.68 -0.42 -2.49
CA GLN A 291 15.94 -0.02 -1.85
C GLN A 291 17.08 -0.43 -2.78
N SER A 292 17.92 0.52 -3.18
CA SER A 292 19.11 0.28 -3.99
C SER A 292 20.13 -0.54 -3.20
N GLY A 293 19.95 -1.86 -3.21
CA GLY A 293 20.83 -2.85 -2.62
C GLY A 293 20.92 -4.05 -3.56
N TRP A 294 22.15 -4.32 -4.00
CA TRP A 294 22.59 -5.37 -4.91
C TRP A 294 21.83 -6.69 -4.80
N PHE A 295 20.97 -7.00 -5.79
CA PHE A 295 20.54 -8.37 -6.07
C PHE A 295 20.41 -8.56 -7.59
N ALA A 296 20.95 -9.67 -8.08
CA ALA A 296 21.13 -10.00 -9.48
C ALA A 296 19.84 -9.92 -10.32
N GLU A 297 20.03 -9.56 -11.59
CA GLU A 297 19.02 -9.35 -12.62
C GLU A 297 18.17 -10.62 -12.84
N ASP A 298 16.86 -10.49 -12.66
CA ASP A 298 15.89 -11.56 -12.91
C ASP A 298 15.15 -11.21 -14.22
N LYS A 299 15.41 -11.91 -15.32
CA LYS A 299 14.69 -11.71 -16.60
C LYS A 299 13.50 -12.66 -16.70
N GLY A 300 12.54 -12.49 -15.80
CA GLY A 300 11.22 -13.13 -15.89
C GLY A 300 10.32 -12.36 -16.84
N ASN A 301 10.48 -12.57 -18.16
CA ASN A 301 9.61 -11.97 -19.17
C ASN A 301 8.29 -12.75 -19.23
N TYR A 302 7.28 -12.30 -18.47
CA TYR A 302 5.93 -12.81 -18.61
C TYR A 302 5.14 -11.86 -19.52
N PRO A 303 4.79 -12.26 -20.76
CA PRO A 303 3.88 -11.48 -21.59
C PRO A 303 2.49 -11.45 -20.92
N ILE A 304 1.91 -10.25 -20.80
CA ILE A 304 0.57 -10.02 -20.28
C ILE A 304 -0.30 -9.53 -21.45
N PHE A 305 -1.45 -10.18 -21.66
CA PHE A 305 -2.55 -9.69 -22.51
C PHE A 305 -3.82 -9.55 -21.67
#